data_AF-A0A7W1TWG0-F1
#
_entry.id   AF-A0A7W1TWG0-F1
#
_cell.length_a   1.000
_cell.length_b   1.000
_cell.length_c   1.000
_cell.angle_alpha   90.00
_cell.angle_beta   90.00
_cell.angle_gamma   90.00
#
_symmetry.space_group_name_H-M   'P 1'
#
loop_
_entity.id
_entity.type
_entity.pdbx_description
1 polymer ?
#
loop_
_entity_poly.entity_id
_entity_poly.type
_entity_poly.pdbx_seq_one_letter_code
_entity_poly.pdbx_strand_id
1 'polypeptide(L)'
;MRRLLLPAILALVAVSSGVAAARAVPPASVVADTSDLVVAQAPDAPVLTPRRLPALLAQPIGTARLVQSLDALAATSPGAKCLLVSEGTRVVYDRDVAAPLAPASGMKLLTAAAVLAHVDPDERLQTSVTAAQIPAGGILDGDLWLVGGGDPVLGTAPWAAHFIRQPA
;
A
#
# COMPACT_ATOMS: atom_id res chain seq x y z
N MET A 1 -20.08 49.87 -38.20
CA MET A 1 -19.55 49.19 -39.42
C MET A 1 -18.55 48.05 -39.14
N ARG A 2 -17.91 47.97 -37.96
CA ARG A 2 -16.84 46.98 -37.66
C ARG A 2 -17.31 45.56 -37.28
N ARG A 3 -18.62 45.30 -37.15
CA ARG A 3 -19.18 44.00 -36.74
C ARG A 3 -19.45 43.01 -37.89
N LEU A 4 -19.37 43.47 -39.15
CA LEU A 4 -19.60 42.64 -40.34
C LEU A 4 -18.30 42.20 -41.05
N LEU A 5 -17.14 42.70 -40.60
CA LEU A 5 -15.85 42.36 -41.21
C LEU A 5 -15.43 40.92 -40.91
N LEU A 6 -15.65 40.45 -39.68
CA LEU A 6 -15.30 39.09 -39.26
C LEU A 6 -16.07 38.00 -40.05
N PRO A 7 -17.41 38.06 -40.20
CA PRO A 7 -18.13 37.06 -40.98
C PRO A 7 -17.79 37.11 -42.48
N ALA A 8 -17.49 38.30 -43.03
CA ALA A 8 -17.08 38.42 -44.43
C ALA A 8 -15.72 37.77 -44.70
N ILE A 9 -14.75 37.94 -43.78
CA ILE A 9 -13.43 37.30 -43.88
C ILE A 9 -13.56 35.77 -43.77
N LEU A 10 -14.37 35.27 -42.84
CA LEU A 10 -14.60 33.82 -42.69
C LEU A 10 -15.28 33.21 -43.93
N ALA A 11 -16.25 33.91 -44.54
CA ALA A 11 -16.86 33.47 -45.79
C ALA A 11 -15.85 33.43 -46.94
N LEU A 12 -14.97 34.43 -47.03
CA LEU A 12 -13.93 34.48 -48.06
C LEU A 12 -12.92 33.32 -47.91
N VAL A 13 -12.51 33.02 -46.67
CA VAL A 13 -11.63 31.89 -46.36
C VAL A 13 -12.29 30.55 -46.67
N ALA A 14 -13.59 30.39 -46.35
CA ALA A 14 -14.31 29.17 -46.66
C ALA A 14 -14.43 28.93 -48.17
N VAL A 15 -14.71 29.98 -48.95
CA VAL A 15 -14.80 29.90 -50.41
C VAL A 15 -13.43 29.63 -51.02
N SER A 16 -12.36 30.28 -50.57
CA SER A 16 -11.01 30.01 -51.09
C SER A 16 -10.53 28.60 -50.78
N SER A 17 -10.85 28.08 -49.59
CA SER A 17 -10.55 26.70 -49.20
C SER A 17 -11.31 25.69 -50.07
N GLY A 18 -12.59 25.95 -50.35
CA GLY A 18 -13.40 25.09 -51.21
C GLY A 18 -12.92 25.05 -52.67
N VAL A 19 -12.51 26.20 -53.23
CA VAL A 19 -11.99 26.27 -54.61
C VAL A 19 -10.62 25.59 -54.72
N ALA A 20 -9.76 25.70 -53.69
CA ALA A 20 -8.49 24.97 -53.65
C ALA A 20 -8.70 23.46 -53.59
N ALA A 21 -9.64 22.98 -52.78
CA ALA A 21 -9.99 21.57 -52.69
C ALA A 21 -10.55 21.02 -54.01
N ALA A 22 -11.41 21.78 -54.70
CA ALA A 22 -12.00 21.36 -55.98
C ALA A 22 -10.99 21.29 -57.13
N ARG A 23 -9.87 22.03 -57.05
CA ARG A 23 -8.78 21.96 -58.04
C ARG A 23 -7.69 20.93 -57.71
N ALA A 24 -7.68 20.41 -56.48
CA ALA A 24 -6.70 19.42 -56.02
C ALA A 24 -7.16 17.97 -56.23
N VAL A 25 -8.38 17.75 -56.75
CA VAL A 25 -8.87 16.40 -57.09
C VAL A 25 -8.59 16.13 -58.56
N PRO A 26 -7.53 15.37 -58.92
CA PRO A 26 -7.37 14.90 -60.29
C PRO A 26 -8.52 13.93 -60.63
N PRO A 27 -8.98 13.88 -61.90
CA PRO A 27 -9.95 12.88 -62.32
C PRO A 27 -9.36 11.49 -62.08
N ALA A 28 -10.12 10.62 -61.40
CA ALA A 28 -9.73 9.26 -61.11
C ALA A 28 -9.54 8.48 -62.42
N SER A 29 -8.30 8.41 -62.91
CA SER A 29 -7.91 7.37 -63.86
C SER A 29 -7.77 6.08 -63.06
N VAL A 30 -8.73 5.17 -63.21
CA VAL A 30 -8.62 3.79 -62.74
C VAL A 30 -7.55 3.10 -63.60
N VAL A 31 -6.29 3.27 -63.22
CA VAL A 31 -5.24 2.34 -63.59
C VAL A 31 -5.29 1.29 -62.49
N ALA A 32 -5.69 0.08 -62.85
CA ALA A 32 -5.57 -1.07 -61.97
C ALA A 32 -4.08 -1.34 -61.74
N ASP A 33 -3.51 -0.69 -60.73
CA ASP A 33 -2.17 -0.99 -60.26
C ASP A 33 -2.28 -2.21 -59.34
N THR A 34 -2.05 -3.38 -59.91
CA THR A 34 -1.94 -4.64 -59.15
C THR A 34 -0.66 -4.71 -58.29
N SER A 35 0.03 -3.60 -58.09
CA SER A 35 1.26 -3.51 -57.28
C SER A 35 0.99 -3.35 -55.77
N ASP A 36 -0.25 -3.09 -55.34
CA ASP A 36 -0.62 -2.96 -53.92
C ASP A 36 -1.19 -4.27 -53.32
N LEU A 37 -0.60 -5.41 -53.68
CA LEU A 37 -0.55 -6.50 -52.71
C LEU A 37 0.37 -6.02 -51.60
N VAL A 38 -0.21 -5.54 -50.50
CA VAL A 38 0.52 -5.33 -49.25
C VAL A 38 1.08 -6.68 -48.82
N VAL A 39 2.29 -6.98 -49.30
CA VAL A 39 3.13 -8.03 -48.75
C VAL A 39 3.29 -7.65 -47.30
N ALA A 40 2.71 -8.43 -46.39
CA ALA A 40 2.97 -8.28 -44.97
C ALA A 40 4.50 -8.29 -44.81
N GLN A 41 5.08 -7.11 -44.57
CA GLN A 41 6.52 -6.99 -44.39
C GLN A 41 6.90 -7.94 -43.26
N ALA A 42 7.81 -8.87 -43.56
CA ALA A 42 8.31 -9.78 -42.54
C ALA A 42 8.85 -8.92 -41.39
N PRO A 43 8.47 -9.20 -40.13
CA PRO A 43 8.92 -8.37 -39.01
C PRO A 43 10.45 -8.34 -38.97
N ASP A 44 11.04 -7.14 -38.89
CA ASP A 44 12.49 -6.90 -38.88
C ASP A 44 13.24 -7.62 -37.73
N ALA A 45 12.49 -8.17 -36.78
CA ALA A 45 13.02 -8.98 -35.69
C ALA A 45 12.29 -10.33 -35.62
N PRO A 46 13.04 -11.45 -35.50
CA PRO A 46 12.44 -12.77 -35.34
C PRO A 46 11.53 -12.82 -34.11
N VAL A 47 10.50 -13.65 -34.18
CA VAL A 47 9.48 -13.80 -33.11
C VAL A 47 10.13 -14.09 -31.76
N LEU A 48 11.20 -14.89 -31.74
CA LEU A 48 11.99 -15.22 -30.56
C LEU A 48 13.19 -14.25 -30.38
N THR A 49 12.91 -12.96 -30.22
CA THR A 49 13.95 -11.97 -29.90
C THR A 49 13.94 -11.65 -28.40
N PRO A 50 15.09 -11.60 -27.69
CA PRO A 50 15.16 -11.26 -26.26
C PRO A 50 14.52 -9.90 -25.92
N ARG A 51 14.51 -8.94 -26.86
CA ARG A 51 13.82 -7.65 -26.74
C ARG A 51 12.30 -7.77 -26.57
N ARG A 52 11.68 -8.85 -27.05
CA ARG A 52 10.22 -9.10 -26.93
C ARG A 52 9.84 -9.77 -25.62
N LEU A 53 10.82 -10.20 -24.82
CA LEU A 53 10.62 -10.83 -23.50
C LEU A 53 11.41 -10.10 -22.40
N PRO A 54 11.31 -8.76 -22.30
CA PRO A 54 12.14 -7.97 -21.39
C PRO A 54 11.93 -8.38 -19.92
N ALA A 55 10.71 -8.77 -19.54
CA ALA A 55 10.41 -9.24 -18.19
C ALA A 55 11.21 -10.50 -17.82
N LEU A 56 11.36 -11.46 -18.75
CA LEU A 56 12.10 -12.70 -18.47
C LEU A 56 13.60 -12.47 -18.26
N LEU A 57 14.13 -11.38 -18.81
CA LEU A 57 15.54 -10.98 -18.62
C LEU A 57 15.71 -10.06 -17.41
N ALA A 58 14.78 -9.13 -17.22
CA ALA A 58 14.85 -8.16 -16.14
C ALA A 58 14.60 -8.80 -14.76
N GLN A 59 13.69 -9.77 -14.66
CA GLN A 59 13.33 -10.44 -13.41
C GLN A 59 14.50 -11.13 -12.69
N PRO A 60 15.28 -12.03 -13.34
CA PRO A 60 16.40 -12.69 -12.67
C PRO A 60 17.51 -11.71 -12.29
N ILE A 61 17.80 -10.72 -13.13
CA ILE A 61 18.80 -9.68 -12.84
C ILE A 61 18.33 -8.80 -11.66
N GLY A 62 17.06 -8.42 -11.64
CA GLY A 62 16.44 -7.65 -10.57
C GLY A 62 16.47 -8.42 -9.25
N THR A 63 16.10 -9.70 -9.28
CA THR A 63 16.15 -10.59 -8.10
C THR A 63 17.57 -10.74 -7.58
N ALA A 64 18.55 -10.98 -8.45
CA ALA A 64 19.95 -11.10 -8.05
C ALA A 64 20.47 -9.81 -7.37
N ARG A 65 20.13 -8.63 -7.91
CA ARG A 65 20.49 -7.34 -7.31
C ARG A 65 19.79 -7.12 -5.96
N LEU A 66 18.52 -7.52 -5.84
CA LEU A 66 17.77 -7.45 -4.59
C LEU A 66 18.44 -8.32 -3.52
N VAL A 67 18.69 -9.59 -3.82
CA VAL A 67 19.36 -10.54 -2.91
C VAL A 67 20.70 -9.98 -2.43
N GLN A 68 21.54 -9.50 -3.36
CA GLN A 68 22.84 -8.90 -3.00
C GLN A 68 22.70 -7.68 -2.08
N SER A 69 21.69 -6.85 -2.33
CA SER A 69 21.44 -5.66 -1.51
C SER A 69 20.93 -6.01 -0.12
N LEU A 70 20.07 -7.03 -0.01
CA LEU A 70 19.55 -7.53 1.26
C LEU A 70 20.63 -8.26 2.08
N ASP A 71 21.53 -9.00 1.42
CA ASP A 71 22.69 -9.60 2.06
C ASP A 71 23.63 -8.54 2.63
N ALA A 72 23.91 -7.48 1.86
CA ALA A 72 24.70 -6.35 2.33
C ALA A 72 24.02 -5.66 3.52
N LEU A 73 22.72 -5.42 3.47
CA LEU A 73 21.94 -4.84 4.57
C LEU A 73 22.01 -5.73 5.82
N ALA A 74 21.79 -7.03 5.68
CA ALA A 74 21.88 -7.97 6.79
C ALA A 74 23.27 -7.92 7.44
N ALA A 75 24.34 -7.79 6.66
CA ALA A 75 25.70 -7.69 7.18
C ALA A 75 25.95 -6.43 8.03
N THR A 76 25.16 -5.35 7.85
CA THR A 76 25.32 -4.10 8.62
C THR A 76 24.81 -4.17 10.06
N SER A 77 23.85 -5.07 10.34
CA SER A 77 23.23 -5.17 11.66
C SER A 77 23.90 -6.26 12.51
N PRO A 78 24.49 -5.93 13.67
CA PRO A 78 25.08 -6.93 14.55
C PRO A 78 24.00 -7.73 15.28
N GLY A 79 24.33 -8.96 15.68
CA GLY A 79 23.44 -9.84 16.45
C GLY A 79 22.53 -10.73 15.59
N ALA A 80 21.68 -11.49 16.30
CA ALA A 80 20.72 -12.42 15.72
C ALA A 80 19.56 -11.64 15.08
N LYS A 81 19.21 -12.04 13.86
CA LYS A 81 18.25 -11.35 12.99
C LYS A 81 17.74 -12.35 11.96
N CYS A 82 16.60 -12.05 11.37
CA CYS A 82 16.06 -12.76 10.23
C CYS A 82 15.50 -11.75 9.23
N LEU A 83 15.47 -12.12 7.95
CA LEU A 83 14.85 -11.30 6.92
C LEU A 83 14.13 -12.18 5.91
N LEU A 84 12.91 -11.81 5.57
CA LEU A 84 12.07 -12.51 4.60
C LEU A 84 11.48 -11.48 3.64
N VAL A 85 11.61 -11.72 2.35
CA VAL A 85 10.90 -10.97 1.31
C VAL A 85 10.12 -11.96 0.47
N SER A 86 8.80 -11.74 0.37
CA SER A 86 7.90 -12.57 -0.41
C SER A 86 7.04 -11.72 -1.34
N GLU A 87 6.68 -12.29 -2.48
CA GLU A 87 5.72 -11.77 -3.44
C GLU A 87 4.53 -12.74 -3.46
N GLY A 88 3.48 -12.41 -2.72
CA GLY A 88 2.38 -13.35 -2.47
C GLY A 88 2.89 -14.60 -1.75
N THR A 89 2.76 -15.76 -2.38
CA THR A 89 3.27 -17.04 -1.85
C THR A 89 4.71 -17.34 -2.25
N ARG A 90 5.30 -16.56 -3.17
CA ARG A 90 6.66 -16.79 -3.66
C ARG A 90 7.67 -16.13 -2.73
N VAL A 91 8.53 -16.93 -2.09
CA VAL A 91 9.69 -16.39 -1.37
C VAL A 91 10.72 -15.91 -2.39
N VAL A 92 11.11 -14.64 -2.28
CA VAL A 92 12.10 -13.98 -3.15
C VAL A 92 13.47 -13.94 -2.46
N TYR A 93 13.47 -13.82 -1.14
CA TYR A 93 14.67 -13.80 -0.31
C TYR A 93 14.32 -14.33 1.08
N ASP A 94 15.17 -15.17 1.63
CA ASP A 94 15.14 -15.55 3.03
C ASP A 94 16.54 -15.55 3.64
N ARG A 95 16.60 -15.22 4.93
CA ARG A 95 17.80 -15.34 5.74
C ARG A 95 17.41 -15.61 7.18
N ASP A 96 17.87 -16.73 7.72
CA ASP A 96 17.71 -17.13 9.12
C ASP A 96 16.25 -17.09 9.62
N VAL A 97 15.27 -17.32 8.74
CA VAL A 97 13.83 -17.17 9.04
C VAL A 97 13.29 -18.14 10.09
N ALA A 98 13.99 -19.23 10.35
CA ALA A 98 13.67 -20.20 11.41
C ALA A 98 14.44 -19.94 12.71
N ALA A 99 15.30 -18.92 12.76
CA ALA A 99 16.09 -18.63 13.94
C ALA A 99 15.18 -18.14 15.09
N PRO A 100 15.35 -18.67 16.32
CA PRO A 100 14.64 -18.14 17.47
C PRO A 100 15.19 -16.74 17.81
N LEU A 101 14.33 -15.73 17.72
CA LEU A 101 14.66 -14.34 18.06
C LEU A 101 13.79 -13.86 19.21
N ALA A 102 14.30 -12.90 19.97
CA ALA A 102 13.51 -12.20 20.96
C ALA A 102 12.44 -11.35 20.23
N PRO A 103 11.13 -11.59 20.44
CA PRO A 103 10.08 -10.91 19.68
C PRO A 103 9.90 -9.43 20.08
N ALA A 104 10.50 -9.00 21.20
CA ALA A 104 10.30 -7.69 21.81
C ALA A 104 8.81 -7.34 21.91
N SER A 105 8.40 -6.13 21.52
CA SER A 105 6.99 -5.74 21.52
C SER A 105 6.11 -6.52 20.54
N GLY A 106 6.69 -7.29 19.60
CA GLY A 106 5.95 -8.25 18.79
C GLY A 106 5.24 -9.31 19.63
N MET A 107 5.71 -9.56 20.86
CA MET A 107 5.06 -10.43 21.82
C MET A 107 3.61 -10.02 22.13
N LYS A 108 3.29 -8.72 22.04
CA LYS A 108 1.95 -8.19 22.28
C LYS A 108 0.91 -8.82 21.36
N LEU A 109 1.28 -9.24 20.15
CA LEU A 109 0.35 -9.89 19.22
C LEU A 109 -0.13 -11.23 19.76
N LEU A 110 0.78 -12.07 20.30
CA LEU A 110 0.38 -13.35 20.87
C LEU A 110 -0.37 -13.17 22.18
N THR A 111 0.02 -12.20 23.01
CA THR A 111 -0.73 -11.86 24.24
C THR A 111 -2.15 -11.39 23.91
N ALA A 112 -2.31 -10.47 22.95
CA ALA A 112 -3.62 -9.97 22.54
C ALA A 112 -4.49 -11.10 21.96
N ALA A 113 -3.92 -11.96 21.11
CA ALA A 113 -4.63 -13.12 20.56
C ALA A 113 -5.10 -14.07 21.67
N ALA A 114 -4.26 -14.36 22.66
CA ALA A 114 -4.62 -15.21 23.79
C ALA A 114 -5.73 -14.58 24.64
N VAL A 115 -5.64 -13.28 24.94
CA VAL A 115 -6.68 -12.56 25.69
C VAL A 115 -8.01 -12.60 24.94
N LEU A 116 -8.03 -12.24 23.65
CA LEU A 116 -9.25 -12.24 22.85
C LEU A 116 -9.87 -13.64 22.67
N ALA A 117 -9.08 -14.71 22.78
CA ALA A 117 -9.56 -16.09 22.69
C ALA A 117 -10.19 -16.60 24.00
N HIS A 118 -9.88 -15.98 25.15
CA HIS A 118 -10.22 -16.51 26.47
C HIS A 118 -10.98 -15.55 27.37
N VAL A 119 -10.93 -14.25 27.11
CA VAL A 119 -11.55 -13.19 27.92
C VAL A 119 -12.69 -12.58 27.11
N ASP A 120 -13.84 -12.41 27.74
CA ASP A 120 -14.97 -11.76 27.10
C ASP A 120 -14.60 -10.29 26.76
N PRO A 121 -14.89 -9.78 25.54
CA PRO A 121 -14.59 -8.39 25.18
C PRO A 121 -15.24 -7.36 26.12
N ASP A 122 -16.32 -7.73 26.80
CA ASP A 122 -17.01 -6.90 27.77
C ASP A 122 -16.53 -7.12 29.21
N GLU A 123 -15.58 -8.02 29.45
CA GLU A 123 -14.99 -8.21 30.77
C GLU A 123 -14.27 -6.94 31.23
N ARG A 124 -14.40 -6.63 32.52
CA ARG A 124 -13.80 -5.44 33.15
C ARG A 124 -13.06 -5.86 34.40
N LEU A 125 -11.80 -5.44 34.50
CA LEU A 125 -10.99 -5.63 35.70
C LEU A 125 -11.56 -4.75 36.83
N GLN A 126 -11.79 -5.35 38.00
CA GLN A 126 -12.45 -4.68 39.12
C GLN A 126 -11.44 -4.31 40.21
N THR A 127 -11.46 -3.05 40.64
CA THR A 127 -10.74 -2.59 41.83
C THR A 127 -11.77 -2.22 42.89
N SER A 128 -11.65 -2.75 44.11
CA SER A 128 -12.62 -2.53 45.18
C SER A 128 -11.98 -1.89 46.41
N VAL A 129 -12.77 -1.14 47.16
CA VAL A 129 -12.40 -0.64 48.49
C VAL A 129 -13.19 -1.44 49.53
N THR A 130 -12.50 -2.06 50.48
CA THR A 130 -13.10 -2.99 51.45
C THR A 130 -12.64 -2.66 52.86
N ALA A 131 -13.51 -2.92 53.84
CA ALA A 131 -13.20 -2.87 55.26
C ALA A 131 -13.78 -4.10 55.97
N ALA A 132 -13.21 -4.48 57.11
CA ALA A 132 -13.63 -5.65 57.87
C ALA A 132 -14.90 -5.36 58.68
N GLN A 133 -15.11 -4.08 58.98
CA GLN A 133 -16.27 -3.56 59.70
C GLN A 133 -16.95 -2.48 58.85
N ILE A 134 -18.27 -2.36 59.03
CA ILE A 134 -19.05 -1.29 58.39
C ILE A 134 -18.78 0.02 59.14
N PRO A 135 -18.38 1.11 58.45
CA PRO A 135 -18.20 2.40 59.09
C PRO A 135 -19.49 2.87 59.78
N ALA A 136 -19.35 3.44 60.98
CA ALA A 136 -20.46 3.98 61.76
C ALA A 136 -20.20 5.45 62.12
N GLY A 137 -21.19 6.31 61.91
CA GLY A 137 -21.05 7.75 62.22
C GLY A 137 -19.94 8.46 61.45
N GLY A 138 -19.56 7.95 60.27
CA GLY A 138 -18.45 8.48 59.46
C GLY A 138 -17.05 8.05 59.92
N ILE A 139 -16.95 7.17 60.92
CA ILE A 139 -15.69 6.62 61.43
C ILE A 139 -15.62 5.14 61.08
N LEU A 140 -14.49 4.73 60.51
CA LEU A 140 -14.11 3.33 60.38
C LEU A 140 -13.12 2.99 61.49
N ASP A 141 -13.49 2.11 62.40
CA ASP A 141 -12.61 1.63 63.47
C ASP A 141 -11.82 0.41 62.98
N GLY A 142 -10.77 0.68 62.21
CA GLY A 142 -9.89 -0.34 61.64
C GLY A 142 -9.36 0.04 60.28
N ASP A 143 -8.85 -0.97 59.58
CA ASP A 143 -8.17 -0.79 58.31
C ASP A 143 -9.14 -0.67 57.13
N LEU A 144 -8.76 0.17 56.17
CA LEU A 144 -9.38 0.28 54.86
C LEU A 144 -8.41 -0.26 53.81
N TRP A 145 -8.85 -1.21 53.00
CA TRP A 145 -8.03 -1.80 51.94
C TRP A 145 -8.51 -1.39 50.56
N LEU A 146 -7.54 -1.11 49.69
CA LEU A 146 -7.74 -1.02 48.24
C LEU A 146 -7.27 -2.32 47.61
N VAL A 147 -8.20 -3.11 47.07
CA VAL A 147 -7.93 -4.41 46.44
C VAL A 147 -7.92 -4.23 44.93
N GLY A 148 -6.73 -4.32 44.33
CA GLY A 148 -6.54 -4.17 42.89
C GLY A 148 -6.85 -5.43 42.11
N GLY A 149 -7.63 -5.31 41.04
CA GLY A 149 -7.89 -6.39 40.07
C GLY A 149 -7.08 -6.32 38.79
N GLY A 150 -6.04 -5.47 38.75
CA GLY A 150 -5.14 -5.32 37.60
C GLY A 150 -5.56 -4.29 36.56
N ASP A 151 -6.52 -3.42 36.86
CA ASP A 151 -6.94 -2.32 35.98
C ASP A 151 -5.74 -1.40 35.62
N PRO A 152 -5.26 -1.42 34.36
CA PRO A 152 -4.09 -0.64 33.95
C PRO A 152 -4.41 0.85 33.78
N VAL A 153 -5.70 1.25 33.86
CA VAL A 153 -6.16 2.64 33.79
C VAL A 153 -6.73 3.16 35.11
N LEU A 154 -6.44 2.49 36.24
CA LEU A 154 -6.71 3.02 37.57
C LEU A 154 -5.87 4.29 37.83
N GLY A 155 -6.55 5.42 37.98
CA GLY A 155 -5.90 6.70 38.28
C GLY A 155 -6.90 7.81 38.52
N THR A 156 -6.42 9.05 38.55
CA THR A 156 -7.31 10.21 38.66
C THR A 156 -8.16 10.37 37.40
N ALA A 157 -9.37 10.91 37.53
CA ALA A 157 -10.26 11.10 36.38
C ALA A 157 -9.59 11.86 35.20
N PRO A 158 -8.78 12.93 35.43
CA PRO A 158 -8.05 13.57 34.35
C PRO A 158 -7.02 12.67 33.67
N TRP A 159 -6.31 11.82 34.43
CA TRP A 159 -5.30 10.91 33.89
C TRP A 159 -5.93 9.78 33.09
N ALA A 160 -6.97 9.12 33.62
CA ALA A 160 -7.68 8.06 32.91
C ALA A 160 -8.30 8.56 31.60
N ALA A 161 -8.83 9.80 31.59
CA ALA A 161 -9.40 10.43 30.40
C ALA A 161 -8.36 10.77 29.31
N HIS A 162 -7.06 10.68 29.58
CA HIS A 162 -6.03 10.86 28.55
C HIS A 162 -6.01 9.70 27.54
N PHE A 163 -6.23 8.46 27.99
CA PHE A 163 -6.19 7.27 27.13
C PHE A 163 -7.37 7.17 26.14
N ILE A 164 -8.52 7.74 26.49
CA ILE A 164 -9.72 7.75 25.63
C ILE A 164 -9.57 8.76 24.47
N ARG A 165 -8.63 9.70 24.56
CA ARG A 165 -8.46 10.81 23.60
C ARG A 165 -7.18 10.69 22.78
N GLN A 166 -6.54 9.52 22.75
CA GLN A 166 -5.39 9.32 21.88
C GLN A 166 -5.86 9.19 20.43
N PRO A 167 -5.26 9.92 19.47
CA PRO A 167 -5.56 9.74 18.06
C PRO A 167 -5.25 8.30 17.66
N ALA A 168 -6.18 7.68 16.94
CA ALA A 168 -6.05 6.33 16.38
C ALA A 168 -4.94 6.26 15.32
#